data_AF-A0A356IID8-F1
#
_entry.id   AF-A0A356IID8-F1
#
_cell.length_a   1.000
_cell.length_b   1.000
_cell.length_c   1.000
_cell.angle_alpha   90.00
_cell.angle_beta   90.00
_cell.angle_gamma   90.00
#
_symmetry.space_group_name_H-M   'P 1'
#
loop_
_entity.id
_entity.type
_entity.pdbx_description
1 polymer ?
#
loop_
_entity_poly.entity_id
_entity_poly.type
_entity_poly.pdbx_seq_one_letter_code
_entity_poly.pdbx_strand_id
1 'polypeptide(L)' 'MTDRQLLVFTDLDGTLLDHHTYRFQAASPALERLREAGIPV' A
#
# COMPACT_ATOMS: atom_id res chain seq x y z
N MET A 1 -17.99 16.45 -10.91
CA MET A 1 -17.48 15.62 -9.79
C MET A 1 -15.99 15.88 -9.73
N THR A 2 -15.47 16.44 -8.63
CA THR A 2 -14.04 16.70 -8.48
C THR A 2 -13.31 15.38 -8.35
N ASP A 3 -12.47 15.07 -9.33
CA ASP A 3 -11.52 13.96 -9.28
C ASP A 3 -10.58 14.20 -8.10
N ARG A 4 -10.59 13.31 -7.10
CA ARG A 4 -9.86 13.51 -5.85
C ARG A 4 -8.52 12.79 -5.97
N GLN A 5 -7.44 13.56 -6.04
CA GLN A 5 -6.10 13.00 -6.05
C GLN A 5 -5.75 12.46 -4.66
N LEU A 6 -5.50 11.16 -4.59
CA LEU A 6 -5.17 10.44 -3.35
C LEU A 6 -3.72 9.99 -3.38
N LEU A 7 -3.11 9.95 -2.20
CA LEU A 7 -1.77 9.44 -1.93
C LEU A 7 -1.82 8.74 -0.57
N VAL A 8 -1.31 7.51 -0.51
CA VAL A 8 -1.17 6.76 0.74
C VAL A 8 0.26 6.95 1.23
N PHE A 9 0.44 7.30 2.50
CA PHE A 9 1.73 7.22 3.17
C PHE A 9 1.68 6.13 4.22
N THR A 10 2.70 5.30 4.25
CA THR A 10 2.83 4.19 5.17
C THR A 10 4.28 4.07 5.63
N ASP A 11 4.45 3.56 6.84
CA ASP A 11 5.74 3.05 7.28
C ASP A 11 6.04 1.71 6.58
N LEU A 12 7.30 1.29 6.62
CA LEU A 12 7.76 0.04 6.03
C LEU A 12 7.74 -1.08 7.08
N ASP A 13 8.53 -0.92 8.14
CA ASP A 13 8.78 -1.96 9.12
C ASP A 13 7.61 -2.13 10.09
N GLY A 14 7.09 -3.35 10.20
CA GLY A 14 5.93 -3.61 11.05
C GLY A 14 4.61 -3.03 10.53
N THR A 15 4.61 -2.44 9.32
CA THR A 15 3.39 -2.04 8.61
C THR A 15 3.27 -2.76 7.27
N LEU A 16 4.07 -2.40 6.26
CA LEU A 16 4.08 -3.11 4.98
C LEU A 16 4.83 -4.44 5.07
N LEU A 17 5.87 -4.48 5.89
CA LEU A 17 6.61 -5.69 6.19
C LEU A 17 6.06 -6.31 7.47
N ASP A 18 5.70 -7.59 7.38
CA ASP A 18 5.45 -8.40 8.56
C ASP A 18 6.68 -8.35 9.48
N HIS A 19 6.47 -7.99 10.74
CA HIS A 19 7.56 -7.69 11.67
C HIS A 19 8.38 -8.93 12.07
N HIS A 20 7.87 -10.14 11.83
CA HIS A 20 8.56 -11.39 12.16
C HIS A 20 9.37 -11.93 10.97
N THR A 21 8.82 -11.81 9.77
CA THR A 21 9.36 -12.45 8.57
C THR A 21 9.99 -11.46 7.59
N TYR A 22 9.75 -10.17 7.79
CA TYR A 22 10.22 -9.08 6.93
C TYR A 22 9.75 -9.26 5.47
N ARG A 23 8.51 -9.76 5.33
CA ARG A 23 7.86 -10.11 4.07
C ARG A 23 6.69 -9.17 3.81
N PHE A 24 6.52 -8.74 2.57
CA PHE A 24 5.43 -7.84 2.15
C PHE A 24 4.21 -8.58 1.58
N GLN A 25 4.28 -9.90 1.42
CA GLN A 25 3.28 -10.70 0.70
C GLN A 25 1.86 -10.52 1.24
N ALA A 26 1.70 -10.27 2.54
CA ALA A 26 0.40 -9.99 3.15
C ALA A 26 -0.22 -8.67 2.65
N ALA A 27 0.62 -7.67 2.31
CA ALA A 27 0.19 -6.37 1.79
C ALA A 27 -0.05 -6.37 0.27
N SER A 28 0.43 -7.37 -0.48
CA SER A 28 0.29 -7.43 -1.95
C SER A 28 -1.13 -7.18 -2.46
N PRO A 29 -2.21 -7.76 -1.89
CA PRO A 29 -3.57 -7.52 -2.39
C PRO A 29 -4.04 -6.07 -2.23
N ALA A 30 -3.48 -5.31 -1.29
CA ALA A 30 -3.80 -3.90 -1.12
C ALA A 30 -2.98 -3.04 -2.10
N LEU A 31 -1.68 -3.33 -2.24
CA LEU A 31 -0.79 -2.63 -3.18
C LEU A 31 -1.24 -2.80 -4.64
N GLU A 32 -1.73 -3.98 -5.01
CA GLU A 32 -2.29 -4.24 -6.33
C GLU A 32 -3.53 -3.38 -6.62
N ARG A 33 -4.45 -3.26 -5.65
CA ARG A 33 -5.64 -2.41 -5.78
C ARG A 33 -5.29 -0.94 -5.88
N LEU A 34 -4.30 -0.46 -5.12
CA LEU A 34 -3.82 0.92 -5.21
C LEU A 34 -3.22 1.21 -6.59
N ARG A 35 -2.41 0.29 -7.11
CA ARG A 35 -1.86 0.37 -8.48
C ARG A 35 -2.96 0.41 -9.53
N GLU A 36 -3.96 -0.46 -9.45
CA GLU A 36 -5.10 -0.50 -10.37
C GLU A 36 -5.94 0.78 -10.34
N ALA A 37 -6.08 1.39 -9.15
CA ALA A 37 -6.77 2.65 -8.96
C ALA A 37 -5.92 3.88 -9.34
N GLY A 38 -4.65 3.70 -9.73
CA GLY A 38 -3.73 4.80 -10.01
C GLY A 38 -3.37 5.64 -8.77
N ILE A 39 -3.51 5.06 -7.57
CA ILE A 39 -3.21 5.71 -6.29
C ILE A 39 -1.76 5.38 -5.90
N PRO A 40 -0.87 6.36 -5.78
CA PRO A 40 0.49 6.12 -5.29
C PRO A 40 0.49 5.79 -3.79
N VAL A 41 1.49 5.02 -3.38
CA VAL A 41 1.75 4.54 -2.02
C VAL A 41 3.23 4.67 -1.68
#